data_AF-A0AAP5F1A7-F1
#
_entry.id   AF-A0AAP5F1A7-F1
#
_cell.length_a   1.000
_cell.length_b   1.000
_cell.length_c   1.000
_cell.angle_alpha   90.00
_cell.angle_beta   90.00
_cell.angle_gamma   90.00
#
_symmetry.space_group_name_H-M   'P 1'
#
loop_
_entity.id
_entity.type
_entity.pdbx_description
1 polymer ?
#
loop_
_entity_poly.entity_id
_entity_poly.type
_entity_poly.pdbx_seq_one_letter_code
_entity_poly.pdbx_strand_id
1 'polypeptide(L)'
;MGTLRVWMNGVEVALWDDVRNGSSRLSYVSQWVSSPQSRPLSLSLPLLPEGESHRGNVVNDYFDNLLPDNVTIRNRIRDRFATRSSDTFDLLEAIGRDCVGAVQLLPPAHPPGDVQQIPAV
;
A
#
# COMPACT_ATOMS: atom_id res chain seq x y z
N MET A 1 4.09 -1.41 -12.94
CA MET A 1 2.90 -0.76 -13.54
C MET A 1 1.68 -1.52 -13.14
N GLY A 2 1.09 -1.06 -12.05
CA GLY A 2 -0.12 -1.61 -11.46
C GLY A 2 -0.67 -0.63 -10.45
N THR A 3 -1.87 -0.91 -9.98
CA THR A 3 -2.53 -0.15 -8.92
C THR A 3 -2.68 -1.08 -7.72
N LEU A 4 -2.43 -0.57 -6.53
CA LEU A 4 -2.77 -1.20 -5.26
C LEU A 4 -3.74 -0.32 -4.49
N ARG A 5 -4.76 -0.94 -3.92
CA ARG A 5 -5.63 -0.30 -2.94
C ARG A 5 -4.95 -0.34 -1.58
N VAL A 6 -4.89 0.82 -0.94
CA VAL A 6 -4.43 0.98 0.42
C VAL A 6 -5.63 0.90 1.34
N TRP A 7 -5.60 -0.03 2.28
CA TRP A 7 -6.62 -0.23 3.28
C TRP A 7 -6.06 0.10 4.64
N MET A 8 -6.89 0.67 5.52
CA MET A 8 -6.57 0.89 6.91
C MET A 8 -7.67 0.36 7.81
N ASN A 9 -7.37 -0.57 8.69
CA ASN A 9 -8.35 -1.22 9.58
C ASN A 9 -9.60 -1.75 8.84
N GLY A 10 -9.40 -2.32 7.64
CA GLY A 10 -10.50 -2.83 6.80
C GLY A 10 -11.28 -1.77 6.02
N VAL A 11 -10.89 -0.49 6.06
CA VAL A 11 -11.50 0.58 5.27
C VAL A 11 -10.56 0.99 4.14
N GLU A 12 -11.06 1.14 2.91
CA GLU A 12 -10.26 1.65 1.79
C GLU A 12 -9.93 3.12 2.01
N VAL A 13 -8.64 3.48 2.00
CA VAL A 13 -8.17 4.84 2.31
C VAL A 13 -7.59 5.56 1.11
N ALA A 14 -6.87 4.84 0.23
CA ALA A 14 -6.20 5.44 -0.91
C ALA A 14 -5.95 4.42 -2.03
N LEU A 15 -5.62 4.95 -3.20
CA LEU A 15 -5.14 4.21 -4.36
C LEU A 15 -3.68 4.61 -4.61
N TRP A 16 -2.81 3.61 -4.68
CA TRP A 16 -1.42 3.76 -5.08
C TRP A 16 -1.24 3.22 -6.50
N ASP A 17 -0.95 4.12 -7.43
CA ASP A 17 -0.58 3.78 -8.79
C ASP A 17 0.95 3.81 -8.92
N ASP A 18 1.54 2.68 -9.26
CA ASP A 18 2.95 2.59 -9.64
C ASP A 18 3.07 2.73 -11.17
N VAL A 19 3.74 3.79 -11.61
CA VAL A 19 4.02 4.06 -13.02
C VAL A 19 5.53 3.96 -13.22
N ARG A 20 6.00 3.17 -14.20
CA ARG A 20 7.44 3.09 -14.53
C ARG A 20 7.99 4.51 -14.71
N ASN A 21 9.21 4.72 -14.21
CA ASN A 21 9.97 5.99 -14.21
C ASN A 21 9.62 6.95 -13.05
N GLY A 22 9.25 6.43 -11.88
CA GLY A 22 9.18 7.23 -10.64
C GLY A 22 7.97 8.18 -10.56
N SER A 23 6.99 8.02 -11.44
CA SER A 23 5.74 8.79 -11.42
C SER A 23 4.66 8.16 -10.54
N SER A 24 5.07 7.50 -9.45
CA SER A 24 4.17 6.91 -8.47
C SER A 24 3.21 7.96 -7.95
N ARG A 25 1.93 7.59 -7.89
CA ARG A 25 0.83 8.47 -7.52
C ARG A 25 0.04 7.85 -6.38
N LEU A 26 -0.24 8.64 -5.35
CA LEU A 26 -1.12 8.26 -4.26
C LEU A 26 -2.32 9.20 -4.19
N SER A 27 -3.52 8.65 -4.31
CA SER A 27 -4.77 9.39 -4.30
C SER A 27 -5.65 8.89 -3.17
N TYR A 28 -6.07 9.76 -2.26
CA TYR A 28 -7.04 9.38 -1.22
C TYR A 28 -8.42 9.20 -1.85
N VAL A 29 -9.18 8.19 -1.37
CA VAL A 29 -10.55 7.97 -1.86
C VAL A 29 -11.51 8.95 -1.19
N SER A 30 -12.49 9.47 -1.93
CA SER A 30 -13.42 10.51 -1.45
C SER A 30 -14.18 10.11 -0.18
N GLN A 31 -14.50 8.81 -0.07
CA GLN A 31 -15.15 8.23 1.11
C GLN A 31 -14.29 8.36 2.37
N TRP A 32 -12.97 8.21 2.23
CA TRP A 32 -12.03 8.36 3.33
C TRP A 32 -11.84 9.83 3.68
N VAL A 33 -11.60 10.69 2.69
CA VAL A 33 -11.42 12.15 2.91
C VAL A 33 -12.65 12.77 3.60
N SER A 34 -13.85 12.32 3.25
CA SER A 34 -15.10 12.82 3.83
C SER A 34 -15.48 12.15 5.16
N SER A 35 -14.70 11.15 5.62
CA SER A 35 -15.00 10.40 6.84
C SER A 35 -14.63 11.19 8.09
N PRO A 36 -15.44 11.15 9.16
CA PRO A 36 -15.07 11.71 10.46
C PRO A 36 -13.87 10.99 11.10
N GLN A 37 -13.52 9.78 10.63
CA GLN A 37 -12.35 9.02 11.07
C GLN A 37 -11.12 9.22 10.19
N SER A 38 -11.21 10.14 9.22
CA SER A 38 -10.15 10.39 8.25
C SER A 38 -8.85 10.80 8.96
N ARG A 39 -7.77 10.16 8.53
CA ARG A 39 -6.41 10.51 8.96
C ARG A 39 -5.43 10.25 7.82
N PRO A 40 -4.35 11.03 7.74
CA PRO A 40 -3.33 10.81 6.73
C PRO A 40 -2.61 9.48 6.99
N LEU A 41 -2.17 8.82 5.91
CA LEU A 41 -1.34 7.61 5.95
C LEU A 41 0.04 7.88 6.58
N SER A 42 0.56 9.09 6.40
CA SER A 42 1.82 9.58 6.98
C SER A 42 1.75 11.10 7.11
N LEU A 43 2.53 11.67 8.02
CA LEU A 43 2.71 13.12 8.10
C LEU A 43 3.31 13.71 6.80
N SER A 44 4.08 12.90 6.06
CA SER A 44 4.62 13.28 4.75
C SER A 44 3.60 13.15 3.60
N LEU A 45 2.45 12.54 3.86
CA LEU A 45 1.37 12.33 2.90
C LEU A 45 0.04 12.84 3.50
N PRO A 46 -0.13 14.16 3.69
CA PRO A 46 -1.36 14.72 4.25
C PRO A 46 -2.58 14.38 3.41
N LEU A 47 -3.78 14.40 4.01
CA LEU A 47 -5.04 14.20 3.27
C LEU A 47 -5.15 15.28 2.19
N LEU A 48 -5.34 14.84 0.95
CA LEU A 48 -5.59 15.72 -0.18
C LEU A 48 -7.07 15.65 -0.58
N PRO A 49 -7.65 16.74 -1.11
CA PRO A 49 -8.99 16.74 -1.69
C PRO A 49 -9.13 15.75 -2.85
N GLU A 50 -10.37 15.42 -3.19
CA GLU A 50 -10.67 14.59 -4.35
C GLU A 50 -10.10 15.21 -5.64
N GLY A 51 -9.45 14.38 -6.47
CA GLY A 51 -8.79 14.79 -7.71
C GLY A 51 -7.32 15.18 -7.55
N GLU A 52 -6.88 15.50 -6.33
CA GLU A 52 -5.48 15.74 -6.01
C GLU A 52 -4.76 14.45 -5.62
N SER A 53 -3.43 14.45 -5.78
CA SER A 53 -2.63 13.27 -5.49
C SER A 53 -1.18 13.61 -5.21
N HIS A 54 -0.60 12.90 -4.26
CA HIS A 54 0.84 12.93 -4.01
C HIS A 54 1.55 12.24 -5.18
N ARG A 55 2.72 12.76 -5.56
CA ARG A 55 3.50 12.25 -6.69
C ARG A 55 4.98 12.24 -6.39
N GLY A 56 5.70 11.33 -7.03
CA GLY A 56 7.16 11.28 -7.00
C GLY A 56 7.70 10.63 -5.73
N ASN A 57 8.90 11.07 -5.32
CA ASN A 57 9.69 10.37 -4.30
C ASN A 57 8.98 10.25 -2.95
N VAL A 58 8.20 11.24 -2.53
CA VAL A 58 7.46 11.16 -1.24
C VAL A 58 6.53 9.95 -1.14
N VAL A 59 5.95 9.52 -2.27
CA VAL A 59 5.11 8.32 -2.34
C VAL A 59 5.99 7.07 -2.29
N ASN A 60 7.05 7.05 -3.09
CA ASN A 60 7.99 5.92 -3.14
C ASN A 60 8.63 5.68 -1.76
N ASP A 61 9.15 6.73 -1.13
CA ASP A 61 9.82 6.68 0.16
C ASP A 61 8.87 6.15 1.24
N TYR A 62 7.60 6.56 1.24
CA TYR A 62 6.61 6.02 2.18
C TYR A 62 6.43 4.51 2.04
N PHE A 63 6.22 4.03 0.82
CA PHE A 63 6.02 2.59 0.58
C PHE A 63 7.31 1.80 0.79
N ASP A 64 8.46 2.37 0.44
CA ASP A 64 9.75 1.73 0.64
C ASP A 64 10.06 1.52 2.13
N ASN A 65 9.66 2.47 2.97
CA ASN A 65 9.75 2.37 4.43
C ASN A 65 8.83 1.29 5.05
N LEU A 66 7.88 0.72 4.28
CA LEU A 66 7.11 -0.45 4.73
C LEU A 66 7.88 -1.76 4.51
N LEU A 67 8.94 -1.73 3.71
CA LEU A 67 9.81 -2.87 3.47
C LEU A 67 11.03 -2.82 4.40
N PRO A 68 11.60 -3.99 4.73
CA PRO A 68 12.88 -4.03 5.42
C PRO A 68 14.00 -3.37 4.60
N ASP A 69 14.83 -2.55 5.22
CA ASP A 69 15.98 -1.89 4.56
C ASP A 69 17.03 -2.89 4.06
N ASN A 70 17.07 -4.09 4.63
CA ASN A 70 18.05 -5.10 4.29
C ASN A 70 17.72 -5.76 2.94
N VAL A 71 18.55 -5.51 1.93
CA VAL A 71 18.46 -6.10 0.59
C VAL A 71 18.39 -7.64 0.62
N THR A 72 19.08 -8.28 1.56
CA THR A 72 19.02 -9.75 1.72
C THR A 72 17.62 -10.21 2.13
N ILE A 73 16.95 -9.46 3.01
CA ILE A 73 15.58 -9.76 3.42
C ILE A 73 14.62 -9.52 2.26
N ARG A 74 14.78 -8.42 1.51
CA ARG A 74 13.99 -8.16 0.30
C ARG A 74 14.12 -9.27 -0.74
N ASN A 75 15.33 -9.74 -1.01
CA ASN A 75 15.57 -10.88 -1.91
C ASN A 75 14.93 -12.17 -1.39
N ARG A 76 15.00 -12.45 -0.08
CA ARG A 76 14.32 -13.61 0.51
C ARG A 76 12.81 -13.52 0.35
N ILE A 77 12.22 -12.33 0.49
CA ILE A 77 10.79 -12.12 0.25
C ILE A 77 10.46 -12.40 -1.21
N ARG A 78 11.22 -11.81 -2.15
CA ARG A 78 11.05 -12.09 -3.59
C ARG A 78 11.07 -13.58 -3.88
N ASP A 79 12.10 -14.28 -3.40
CA ASP A 79 12.28 -15.70 -3.68
C ASP A 79 11.19 -16.56 -3.02
N ARG A 80 10.76 -16.20 -1.80
CA ARG A 80 9.70 -16.91 -1.07
C ARG A 80 8.33 -16.75 -1.70
N PHE A 81 8.00 -15.56 -2.19
CA PHE A 81 6.69 -15.25 -2.78
C PHE A 81 6.71 -15.25 -4.32
N ALA A 82 7.84 -15.63 -4.92
CA ALA A 82 8.08 -15.65 -6.37
C ALA A 82 7.65 -14.34 -7.06
N THR A 83 8.00 -13.20 -6.47
CA THR A 83 7.62 -11.89 -7.02
C THR A 83 8.38 -11.59 -8.30
N ARG A 84 7.80 -10.76 -9.18
CA ARG A 84 8.39 -10.45 -10.49
C ARG A 84 9.74 -9.74 -10.39
N SER A 85 9.93 -8.94 -9.34
CA SER A 85 11.18 -8.27 -9.03
C SER A 85 11.34 -8.06 -7.52
N SER A 86 12.49 -7.52 -7.12
CA SER A 86 12.75 -7.01 -5.77
C SER A 86 12.37 -5.54 -5.60
N ASP A 87 11.64 -4.96 -6.56
CA ASP A 87 11.17 -3.58 -6.48
C ASP A 87 10.03 -3.48 -5.46
N THR A 88 9.90 -2.28 -4.86
CA THR A 88 9.00 -2.03 -3.74
C THR A 88 7.56 -2.41 -4.04
N PHE A 89 7.06 -2.07 -5.24
CA PHE A 89 5.71 -2.41 -5.67
C PHE A 89 5.49 -3.92 -5.73
N ASP A 90 6.36 -4.68 -6.41
CA ASP A 90 6.19 -6.12 -6.60
C ASP A 90 6.30 -6.88 -5.27
N LEU A 91 7.17 -6.41 -4.37
CA LEU A 91 7.29 -6.98 -3.02
C LEU A 91 6.03 -6.72 -2.19
N LEU A 92 5.53 -5.48 -2.18
CA LEU A 92 4.33 -5.10 -1.43
C LEU A 92 3.05 -5.67 -2.04
N GLU A 93 2.96 -5.88 -3.35
CA GLU A 93 1.84 -6.59 -3.97
C GLU A 93 1.74 -8.02 -3.40
N ALA A 94 2.88 -8.67 -3.13
CA ALA A 94 2.92 -10.05 -2.65
C ALA A 94 2.75 -10.19 -1.13
N ILE A 95 3.37 -9.32 -0.34
CA ILE A 95 3.33 -9.40 1.14
C ILE A 95 2.36 -8.43 1.79
N GLY A 96 1.90 -7.41 1.07
CA GLY A 96 1.10 -6.30 1.60
C GLY A 96 -0.27 -6.71 2.14
N ARG A 97 -0.71 -7.93 1.82
CA ARG A 97 -1.91 -8.55 2.40
C ARG A 97 -1.73 -8.93 3.87
N ASP A 98 -0.56 -9.46 4.21
CA ASP A 98 -0.23 -10.04 5.53
C ASP A 98 0.61 -9.07 6.38
N CYS A 99 0.74 -7.80 5.97
CA CYS A 99 1.43 -6.79 6.75
C CYS A 99 0.80 -6.68 8.15
N VAL A 100 1.60 -7.02 9.16
CA VAL A 100 1.27 -6.87 10.58
C VAL A 100 1.19 -5.37 10.89
N GLY A 101 -0.02 -4.85 11.05
CA GLY A 101 -0.26 -3.44 11.31
C GLY A 101 -1.66 -2.99 10.92
N ALA A 102 -1.85 -1.66 10.86
CA ALA A 102 -3.13 -1.07 10.48
C ALA A 102 -3.33 -0.97 8.96
N VAL A 103 -2.26 -1.07 8.15
CA VAL A 103 -2.29 -0.80 6.69
C VAL A 103 -2.12 -2.09 5.89
N GLN A 104 -2.99 -2.32 4.91
CA GLN A 104 -2.89 -3.42 3.96
C GLN A 104 -2.85 -2.89 2.51
N LEU A 105 -2.07 -3.55 1.66
CA LEU A 105 -1.93 -3.22 0.25
C LEU A 105 -2.41 -4.39 -0.59
N LEU A 106 -3.43 -4.13 -1.40
CA LEU A 106 -4.16 -5.19 -2.08
C LEU A 106 -4.42 -4.84 -3.56
N PRO A 107 -4.27 -5.80 -4.48
CA PRO A 107 -4.68 -5.60 -5.86
C PRO A 107 -6.17 -5.23 -5.95
N PRO A 108 -6.58 -4.36 -6.90
CA PRO A 108 -7.98 -3.96 -7.07
C PRO A 108 -8.96 -5.12 -7.26
N ALA A 109 -8.49 -6.26 -7.77
CA ALA A 109 -9.28 -7.48 -7.96
C ALA A 109 -9.47 -8.32 -6.68
N HIS A 110 -8.73 -8.00 -5.60
CA HIS A 110 -8.73 -8.77 -4.36
C HIS A 110 -8.91 -7.83 -3.16
N PRO A 111 -10.13 -7.33 -2.89
CA PRO A 111 -10.41 -6.59 -1.65
C PRO A 111 -10.11 -7.47 -0.42
N PRO A 112 -9.84 -6.87 0.76
CA PRO A 112 -9.55 -7.66 1.95
C PRO A 112 -10.74 -8.57 2.22
N GLY A 113 -10.46 -9.86 2.36
CA GLY A 113 -11.45 -10.80 2.89
C GLY A 113 -11.85 -10.33 4.28
N ASP A 114 -13.10 -10.61 4.65
CA ASP A 114 -13.73 -10.18 5.90
C ASP A 114 -12.75 -10.33 7.08
N VAL A 115 -12.39 -9.21 7.73
CA VAL A 115 -11.37 -9.14 8.80
C VAL A 115 -11.82 -9.88 10.08
N GLN A 116 -12.94 -10.60 10.04
CA GLN A 116 -13.58 -11.24 11.20
C GLN A 116 -13.22 -12.70 11.45
N GLN A 117 -12.34 -13.35 10.67
CA GLN A 117 -12.02 -14.76 10.95
C GLN A 117 -10.52 -15.04 11.03
N ILE A 118 -10.03 -15.05 12.26
CA ILE A 118 -8.88 -15.87 12.65
C ILE A 118 -9.45 -17.26 12.93
N PRO A 119 -9.24 -18.29 12.08
CA PRO A 119 -9.53 -19.65 12.50
C PRO A 119 -8.52 -19.99 13.61
N ALA A 120 -9.01 -20.03 14.85
CA ALA A 120 -8.28 -20.66 15.93
C ALA A 120 -8.10 -22.14 15.57
N VAL A 121 -6.85 -22.57 15.40
CA VAL A 121 -6.46 -23.99 15.45
C VAL A 121 -6.10 -24.34 16.88
#